data_AF-A0A5K0ZGX1-F1
#
_entry.id   AF-A0A5K0ZGX1-F1
#
_cell.length_a   1.000
_cell.length_b   1.000
_cell.length_c   1.000
_cell.angle_alpha   90.00
_cell.angle_beta   90.00
_cell.angle_gamma   90.00
#
_symmetry.space_group_name_H-M   'P 1'
#
loop_
_entity.id
_entity.type
_entity.pdbx_description
1 polymer ?
#
loop_
_entity_poly.entity_id
_entity_poly.type
_entity_poly.pdbx_seq_one_letter_code
_entity_poly.pdbx_strand_id
1 'polypeptide(L)' 'NWLKVATKLCSTEEAAEFELDKIGEEINILEKELSNDNHKIGFCHNDLQYGNIMMDEETKVLTII' A
#
# COMPACT_ATOMS: atom_id res chain seq x y z
N ASN A 1 -5.00 -8.29 -16.10
CA ASN A 1 -4.70 -6.88 -15.79
C ASN A 1 -5.75 -6.41 -14.78
N TRP A 2 -5.42 -6.48 -13.48
CA TRP A 2 -6.33 -6.15 -12.37
C TRP A 2 -6.72 -4.67 -12.39
N LEU A 3 -5.77 -3.80 -12.75
CA LEU A 3 -5.99 -2.37 -12.81
C LEU A 3 -7.08 -2.03 -13.84
N LYS A 4 -7.02 -2.61 -15.04
CA LYS A 4 -8.07 -2.45 -16.06
C LYS A 4 -9.45 -2.92 -15.57
N VAL A 5 -9.51 -3.90 -14.67
CA VAL A 5 -10.78 -4.35 -14.07
C VAL A 5 -11.23 -3.35 -13.00
N ALA A 6 -10.34 -2.92 -12.10
CA ALA A 6 -10.63 -1.94 -11.06
C ALA A 6 -11.13 -0.60 -11.63
N THR A 7 -10.45 -0.05 -12.64
CA THR A 7 -10.85 1.22 -13.27
C THR A 7 -12.22 1.13 -13.94
N LYS A 8 -12.65 -0.05 -14.41
CA LYS A 8 -13.98 -0.26 -15.00
C LYS A 8 -15.11 -0.33 -13.97
N LEU A 9 -14.80 -0.53 -12.70
CA LEU A 9 -15.80 -0.58 -11.63
C LEU A 9 -16.19 0.82 -11.12
N CYS A 10 -15.39 1.85 -11.42
CA CYS A 10 -15.65 3.22 -11.04
C CYS A 10 -16.60 3.90 -12.04
N SER A 11 -17.38 4.88 -11.56
CA SER A 11 -18.07 5.79 -12.47
C SER A 11 -17.06 6.66 -13.24
N THR A 12 -17.46 7.18 -14.40
CA THR A 12 -16.60 8.08 -15.19
C THR A 12 -16.26 9.37 -14.44
N GLU A 13 -17.16 9.84 -13.57
CA GLU A 13 -16.96 11.03 -12.73
C GLU A 13 -15.87 10.79 -11.68
N GLU A 14 -16.00 9.74 -10.87
CA GLU A 14 -14.98 9.37 -9.89
C GLU A 14 -13.65 9.04 -10.56
N ALA A 15 -13.67 8.34 -11.71
CA ALA A 15 -12.44 8.01 -12.44
C ALA A 15 -11.70 9.27 -12.91
N ALA A 16 -12.43 10.33 -13.27
CA ALA A 16 -11.85 11.61 -13.63
C ALA A 16 -11.41 12.42 -12.39
N GLU A 17 -12.19 12.41 -11.31
CA GLU A 17 -11.86 13.09 -10.04
C GLU A 17 -10.57 12.55 -9.42
N PHE A 18 -10.39 11.23 -9.43
CA PHE A 18 -9.22 10.54 -8.88
C PHE A 18 -8.13 10.25 -9.92
N GLU A 19 -8.28 10.73 -11.17
CA GLU A 19 -7.31 10.55 -12.26
C GLU A 19 -6.86 9.08 -12.45
N LEU A 20 -7.81 8.14 -12.40
CA LEU A 20 -7.53 6.70 -12.43
C LEU A 20 -6.89 6.22 -13.74
N ASP A 21 -6.82 7.06 -14.77
CA ASP A 21 -6.07 6.81 -15.99
C ASP A 21 -4.55 6.89 -15.78
N LYS A 22 -4.08 7.65 -14.78
CA LYS A 22 -2.65 7.83 -14.46
C LYS A 22 -2.08 6.78 -13.52
N ILE A 23 -2.91 6.13 -12.70
CA ILE A 23 -2.47 5.20 -11.66
C ILE A 23 -1.60 4.05 -12.20
N GLY A 24 -1.80 3.64 -13.46
CA GLY A 24 -0.96 2.62 -14.09
C GLY A 24 0.47 3.09 -14.34
N GLU A 25 0.65 4.35 -14.72
CA GLU A 25 1.96 4.98 -14.83
C GLU A 25 2.60 5.15 -13.46
N GLU A 26 1.83 5.60 -12.46
CA GLU A 26 2.30 5.77 -11.09
C GLU A 26 2.79 4.45 -10.46
N ILE A 27 2.05 3.35 -10.66
CA ILE A 27 2.46 2.01 -10.21
C ILE A 27 3.78 1.60 -10.88
N ASN A 28 3.92 1.83 -12.19
CA ASN A 28 5.15 1.48 -12.92
C ASN A 28 6.35 2.33 -12.46
N ILE A 29 6.14 3.61 -12.16
CA ILE A 29 7.18 4.48 -11.61
C ILE A 29 7.59 3.96 -10.22
N LEU A 30 6.61 3.72 -9.35
CA LEU A 30 6.86 3.23 -7.99
C LEU A 30 7.60 1.90 -7.99
N GLU A 31 7.21 0.95 -8.86
CA GLU A 31 7.89 -0.33 -9.02
C GLU A 31 9.37 -0.14 -9.38
N LYS A 32 9.69 0.75 -10.32
CA LYS A 32 11.08 1.03 -10.72
C LYS A 32 11.89 1.66 -9.60
N GLU A 33 11.34 2.63 -8.89
CA GLU A 33 12.02 3.33 -7.79
C GLU A 33 12.26 2.40 -6.59
N LEU A 34 11.33 1.45 -6.33
CA LEU A 34 11.46 0.47 -5.25
C LEU A 34 12.25 -0.78 -5.65
N SER A 35 12.48 -1.01 -6.95
CA SER A 35 13.26 -2.15 -7.45
C SER A 35 14.75 -1.91 -7.19
N ASN A 36 15.22 -2.35 -6.02
CA ASN A 36 16.63 -2.35 -5.64
C ASN A 36 17.03 -3.77 -5.19
N ASP A 37 18.15 -4.27 -5.71
CA ASP A 37 18.66 -5.62 -5.42
C ASP A 37 19.04 -5.84 -3.95
N ASN A 38 19.15 -4.75 -3.17
CA ASN A 38 19.51 -4.80 -1.76
C ASN A 38 18.31 -4.99 -0.81
N HIS A 39 17.07 -5.07 -1.30
CA HIS A 39 15.91 -5.34 -0.46
C HIS A 39 15.84 -6.82 -0.05
N LYS A 40 15.87 -7.07 1.26
CA LYS A 40 15.68 -8.43 1.79
C LYS A 40 14.21 -8.80 1.71
N ILE A 41 13.93 -9.95 1.10
CA ILE A 41 12.60 -10.55 1.10
C ILE A 41 12.39 -11.27 2.44
N GLY A 42 11.28 -10.99 3.11
CA GLY A 42 10.93 -11.58 4.40
C GLY A 42 9.44 -11.44 4.70
N PHE A 43 9.03 -11.94 5.86
CA PHE A 43 7.67 -11.73 6.34
C PHE A 43 7.50 -10.28 6.78
N CYS A 44 6.52 -9.61 6.18
CA CYS A 44 6.18 -8.22 6.48
C CYS A 44 4.78 -8.16 7.06
N HIS A 45 4.57 -7.27 8.03
CA HIS A 45 3.24 -6.94 8.54
C HIS A 45 2.39 -6.21 7.51
N ASN A 46 3.04 -5.42 6.63
CA ASN A 46 2.46 -4.55 5.59
C ASN A 46 1.55 -3.41 6.08
N ASP A 47 1.03 -3.48 7.31
CA ASP A 47 0.18 -2.45 7.90
C ASP A 47 0.60 -2.13 9.34
N LEU A 48 1.86 -1.76 9.57
CA LEU A 48 2.39 -1.51 10.92
C LEU A 48 2.10 -0.07 11.38
N GLN A 49 0.83 0.32 11.35
CA GLN A 49 0.33 1.59 11.87
C GLN A 49 0.18 1.58 13.39
N TYR A 50 0.03 2.76 14.01
CA TYR A 50 -0.07 2.89 15.48
C TYR A 50 -1.20 2.04 16.08
N GLY A 51 -2.33 1.91 15.39
CA GLY A 51 -3.45 1.07 15.84
C GLY A 51 -3.11 -0.42 15.96
N ASN A 52 -2.05 -0.89 15.28
CA ASN A 52 -1.57 -2.28 15.32
C ASN A 52 -0.34 -2.46 16.21
N ILE A 53 0.06 -1.40 16.94
CA ILE A 53 1.13 -1.45 17.94
C ILE A 53 0.51 -1.14 19.30
N MET A 54 0.41 -2.16 20.14
CA MET A 54 -0.10 -2.01 21.50
C MET A 54 1.08 -1.93 22.47
N MET A 55 1.05 -0.95 23.38
CA MET A 55 1.96 -0.90 24.53
C MET A 55 1.17 -1.20 25.79
N ASP A 56 1.61 -2.21 26.54
CA ASP A 56 1.08 -2.46 27.87
C ASP A 56 1.52 -1.33 28.82
N GLU A 57 0.58 -0.69 29.52
CA GLU A 57 0.87 0.53 30.27
C GLU A 57 1.70 0.29 31.54
N GLU A 58 1.59 -0.88 32.17
CA GLU A 58 2.32 -1.21 33.40
C GLU A 58 3.72 -1.75 33.09
N THR A 59 3.80 -2.70 32.16
CA THR A 59 5.04 -3.44 31.84
C THR A 59 5.85 -2.77 30.72
N LYS A 60 5.24 -1.83 29.97
CA LYS A 60 5.81 -1.19 28.78
C LYS A 60 6.17 -2.16 27.65
N VAL A 61 5.59 -3.35 27.65
CA VAL A 61 5.79 -4.36 26.60
C VAL A 61 5.03 -3.95 25.35
N LEU A 62 5.70 -4.07 24.20
CA LEU A 62 5.11 -3.83 22.88
C LEU A 62 4.59 -5.14 22.28
N THR A 63 3.37 -5.10 21.76
CA THR A 63 2.73 -6.17 21.00
C THR A 63 2.38 -5.65 19.61
N ILE A 64 2.68 -6.44 18.58
CA ILE A 64 2.30 -6.20 17.18
C ILE A 64 1.20 -7.21 16.84
N ILE A 65 0.06 -6.74 16.30
CA ILE A 65 -1.18 -7.52 16.11
C ILE A 65 -1.52 -7.60 14.62
#